data_AF-A0A151R8Q4-F1
#
_entry.id   AF-A0A151R8Q4-F1
#
_cell.length_a   1.000
_cell.length_b   1.000
_cell.length_c   1.000
_cell.angle_alpha   90.00
_cell.angle_beta   90.00
_cell.angle_gamma   90.00
#
_symmetry.space_group_name_H-M   'P 1'
#
loop_
_entity.id
_entity.type
_entity.pdbx_description
1 polymer ?
#
loop_
_entity_poly.entity_id
_entity_poly.type
_entity_poly.pdbx_seq_one_letter_code
_entity_poly.pdbx_strand_id
1 'polypeptide(L)' 'ELGAKGLRFTWYRKKQGSFITKHLDRALCTSDWQLMFSKAFIENVCKVYLDHCPLLIKCGGLNDKLRECLFFF' A
#
# COMPACT_ATOMS: atom_id res chain seq x y z
N GLU A 1 -9.57 3.91 -7.78
CA GLU A 1 -8.35 3.64 -6.99
C GLU A 1 -8.74 3.45 -5.54
N LEU A 2 -8.06 2.56 -4.82
CA LEU A 2 -8.27 2.37 -3.39
C LEU A 2 -7.52 3.46 -2.61
N GLY A 3 -8.14 3.97 -1.54
CA GLY A 3 -7.50 4.93 -0.66
C GLY A 3 -6.32 4.30 0.08
N ALA A 4 -5.16 4.95 0.03
CA ALA A 4 -3.97 4.55 0.78
C ALA A 4 -3.80 5.38 2.06
N LYS A 5 -3.41 4.70 3.15
CA LYS A 5 -3.06 5.26 4.46
C LYS A 5 -1.60 4.90 4.79
N GLY A 6 -1.01 5.56 5.79
CA GLY A 6 0.38 5.29 6.19
C GLY A 6 1.39 6.23 5.52
N LEU A 7 2.57 5.72 5.17
CA LEU A 7 3.64 6.54 4.59
C LEU A 7 3.20 7.26 3.31
N ARG A 8 3.48 8.57 3.23
CA ARG A 8 3.08 9.41 2.09
C ARG A 8 3.75 9.03 0.77
N PHE A 9 4.92 8.40 0.83
CA PHE A 9 5.69 7.99 -0.33
C PHE A 9 5.91 6.48 -0.27
N THR A 10 6.05 5.85 -1.43
CA THR A 10 6.28 4.41 -1.55
C THR A 10 7.71 4.09 -1.95
N TRP A 11 8.49 5.10 -2.34
CA TRP A 11 9.88 4.94 -2.73
C TRP A 11 10.76 6.00 -2.09
N TYR A 12 11.91 5.55 -1.58
CA TYR A 12 12.88 6.37 -0.89
C TYR A 12 14.29 5.99 -1.32
N ARG A 13 15.04 6.94 -1.86
CA ARG A 13 16.45 6.77 -2.20
C ARG A 13 17.32 7.82 -1.53
N LYS A 14 18.36 7.35 -0.85
CA LYS A 14 19.38 8.22 -0.27
C LYS A 14 20.31 8.72 -1.39
N LYS A 15 20.50 10.04 -1.49
CA LYS A 15 21.48 10.68 -2.37
C LYS A 15 22.27 11.68 -1.55
N GLN A 16 23.58 11.49 -1.43
CA GLN A 16 24.56 12.35 -0.72
C GLN A 16 23.94 13.47 0.14
N GLY A 17 23.64 13.15 1.41
CA GLY A 17 23.10 14.11 2.39
C GLY A 17 21.60 14.37 2.35
N SER A 18 20.87 13.80 1.39
CA SER A 18 19.43 14.01 1.20
C SER A 18 18.69 12.71 0.87
N PHE A 19 17.35 12.75 0.96
CA PHE A 19 16.47 11.67 0.52
C PHE A 19 15.60 12.17 -0.62
N ILE A 20 15.57 11.42 -1.71
CA ILE A 20 14.58 11.58 -2.78
C ILE A 20 13.42 10.66 -2.45
N THR A 21 12.22 11.21 -2.38
CA THR A 21 11.00 10.45 -2.12
C THR A 21 10.06 10.52 -3.32
N LYS A 22 9.42 9.40 -3.65
CA LYS A 22 8.43 9.32 -4.75
C LYS A 22 7.27 8.42 -4.35
N HIS A 23 6.09 8.72 -4.90
CA HIS A 23 4.92 7.85 -4.82
C HIS A 23 4.80 7.14 -6.17
N LEU A 24 5.32 5.91 -6.23
CA LEU A 24 5.40 5.13 -7.47
C LEU A 24 4.38 3.99 -7.52
N ASP A 25 4.02 3.46 -6.36
CA ASP A 25 3.22 2.25 -6.25
C ASP A 25 1.76 2.63 -5.99
N ARG A 26 0.83 2.02 -6.72
CA ARG A 26 -0.62 2.21 -6.56
C ARG A 26 -1.32 0.87 -6.68
N ALA A 27 -2.40 0.68 -5.93
CA ALA A 27 -3.29 -0.48 -6.14
C ALA A 27 -4.56 -0.07 -6.89
N LEU A 28 -4.85 -0.82 -7.94
CA LEU A 28 -6.07 -0.69 -8.74
C LEU A 28 -7.03 -1.81 -8.35
N CYS A 29 -8.32 -1.51 -8.38
CA CYS A 29 -9.38 -2.49 -8.16
C CYS A 29 -10.49 -2.29 -9.17
N THR A 30 -11.19 -3.38 -9.49
CA THR A 30 -12.42 -3.32 -10.28
C THR A 30 -13.59 -2.85 -9.40
N SER A 31 -14.64 -2.31 -10.03
CA SER A 31 -15.85 -1.88 -9.33
C SER A 31 -16.50 -3.04 -8.56
N ASP A 32 -16.54 -4.24 -9.14
CA ASP A 32 -17.08 -5.43 -8.48
C ASP A 32 -16.27 -5.81 -7.24
N TRP A 33 -14.94 -5.74 -7.31
CA TRP A 33 -14.07 -6.00 -6.18
C TRP A 33 -14.24 -4.95 -5.08
N GLN A 34 -14.38 -3.68 -5.45
CA GLN A 34 -14.64 -2.60 -4.49
C GLN A 34 -16.01 -2.74 -3.82
N LEU A 35 -17.03 -3.27 -4.51
CA LEU A 35 -18.33 -3.59 -3.93
C LEU A 35 -18.24 -4.76 -2.95
N MET A 36 -17.52 -5.83 -3.30
CA MET A 36 -17.29 -6.98 -2.42
C MET A 36 -16.48 -6.60 -1.17
N PHE A 37 -15.52 -5.69 -1.31
CA PHE A 37 -14.66 -5.23 -0.21
C PHE A 37 -14.77 -3.72 -0.02
N SER A 38 -15.97 -3.24 0.29
CA SER A 38 -16.27 -1.81 0.45
C SER A 38 -15.47 -1.10 1.55
N LYS A 39 -14.91 -1.86 2.50
CA LYS A 39 -14.02 -1.37 3.57
C LYS A 39 -12.54 -1.62 3.29
N ALA A 40 -12.18 -2.10 2.10
CA ALA A 40 -10.78 -2.33 1.77
C ALA A 40 -10.01 -1.01 1.71
N PHE A 41 -8.79 -1.03 2.23
CA PHE A 41 -7.86 0.09 2.14
C PHE A 41 -6.44 -0.42 1.98
N ILE A 42 -5.59 0.46 1.45
CA ILE A 42 -4.16 0.21 1.31
C ILE A 42 -3.44 0.87 2.49
N GLU A 43 -2.43 0.22 3.02
CA GLU A 43 -1.50 0.78 3.99
C GLU A 43 -0.07 0.71 3.44
N ASN A 44 0.60 1.87 3.37
CA ASN A 44 1.99 1.98 2.98
C ASN A 44 2.85 1.70 4.22
N VAL A 45 3.45 0.51 4.28
CA VAL A 45 4.16 0.04 5.47
C VAL A 45 5.60 0.51 5.47
N CYS A 46 6.07 0.88 6.67
CA CYS A 46 7.45 1.27 6.90
C CYS A 46 8.42 0.13 6.55
N LYS A 47 9.56 0.52 6.02
CA LYS A 47 10.56 -0.36 5.44
C LYS A 47 11.75 -0.52 6.40
N VAL A 48 12.38 -1.70 6.42
CA VAL A 48 13.63 -1.93 7.18
C VAL A 48 14.89 -1.81 6.30
N TYR A 49 14.91 -2.36 5.06
CA TYR A 49 16.15 -2.43 4.25
C TYR A 49 16.05 -2.18 2.72
N LEU A 50 14.87 -2.10 2.10
CA LEU A 50 14.73 -1.96 0.64
C LEU A 50 14.85 -0.50 0.15
N ASP A 51 14.62 -0.20 -1.13
CA ASP A 51 14.39 1.16 -1.66
C ASP A 51 12.89 1.44 -1.94
N HIS A 52 12.06 0.39 -1.94
CA HIS A 52 10.58 0.43 -1.97
C HIS A 52 9.91 0.13 -0.61
N CYS A 53 8.83 0.85 -0.29
CA CYS A 53 7.92 0.60 0.83
C CYS A 53 6.78 -0.29 0.34
N PRO A 54 6.57 -1.47 0.94
CA PRO A 54 5.51 -2.38 0.53
C PRO A 54 4.11 -1.77 0.66
N LEU A 55 3.23 -2.11 -0.28
CA LEU A 55 1.79 -1.83 -0.17
C LEU A 55 1.10 -3.02 0.49
N LEU A 56 0.46 -2.77 1.62
CA LEU A 56 -0.37 -3.74 2.32
C LEU A 56 -1.83 -3.50 1.97
N ILE A 57 -2.48 -4.45 1.30
CA ILE A 57 -3.91 -4.39 1.06
C ILE A 57 -4.62 -5.11 2.20
N LYS A 58 -5.50 -4.40 2.90
CA LYS A 58 -6.37 -4.95 3.95
C LYS A 58 -7.79 -5.03 3.41
N CYS A 59 -8.28 -6.25 3.22
CA CYS A 59 -9.65 -6.52 2.81
C CYS A 59 -10.45 -7.00 4.03
N GLY A 60 -11.37 -6.18 4.54
CA GLY A 60 -12.15 -6.51 5.74
C GLY A 60 -13.64 -6.18 5.59
N GLY A 61 -14.41 -7.11 5.01
CA GLY A 61 -15.88 -7.09 5.03
C GLY A 61 -16.43 -8.10 6.02
N LEU A 62 -17.33 -7.63 6.90
CA LEU A 62 -18.12 -8.20 8.03
C LEU A 62 -17.93 -9.65 8.56
N ASN A 63 -17.39 -10.63 7.83
CA ASN A 63 -17.25 -12.03 8.30
C ASN A 63 -15.94 -12.74 7.91
N ASP A 64 -15.07 -12.14 7.11
CA ASP A 64 -13.83 -12.80 6.70
C ASP A 64 -12.64 -12.39 7.57
N LYS A 65 -11.83 -13.39 7.96
CA LYS A 65 -10.49 -13.18 8.51
C LYS A 65 -9.78 -12.12 7.67
N LEU A 66 -9.15 -11.13 8.33
CA LEU A 66 -8.34 -10.11 7.66
C LEU A 66 -7.40 -10.79 6.66
N ARG A 67 -7.71 -10.63 5.37
CA ARG A 67 -6.82 -11.09 4.31
C ARG A 67 -5.83 -9.97 4.08
N GLU A 68 -4.63 -10.18 4.58
CA GLU A 68 -3.48 -9.31 4.38
C GLU A 68 -2.70 -9.83 3.17
N CYS A 69 -2.60 -9.00 2.13
CA CYS A 69 -1.71 -9.27 1.02
C CYS A 69 -0.66 -8.17 0.96
N LEU A 70 0.59 -8.53 1.27
CA LEU A 70 1.73 -7.65 1.03
C LEU A 70 2.17 -7.79 -0.42
N PHE A 71 2.24 -6.65 -1.10
CA PHE A 71 2.86 -6.55 -2.42
C PHE A 71 4.23 -5.90 -2.28
N PHE A 72 5.24 -6.63 -2.75
CA PHE A 72 6.59 -6.12 -2.93
C PHE A 72 6.77 -5.86 -4.44
N PHE A 73 7.16 -4.64 -4.80
CA PHE A 73 7.51 -4.24 -6.15
C PHE A 73 9.03 -4.20 -6.30
#